data_AF-X6LPV4-F1
#
_entry.id   AF-X6LPV4-F1
#
_cell.length_a   1.000
_cell.length_b   1.000
_cell.length_c   1.000
_cell.angle_alpha   90.00
_cell.angle_beta   90.00
_cell.angle_gamma   90.00
#
_symmetry.space_group_name_H-M   'P 1'
#
loop_
_entity.id
_entity.type
_entity.pdbx_description
1 polymer ?
#
loop_
_entity_poly.entity_id
_entity_poly.type
_entity_poly.pdbx_seq_one_letter_code
_entity_poly.pdbx_strand_id
1 'polypeptide(L)'
;MKNKKNKNTKEYSDAMEMCRWILKQRTMYPMKRIEYAIDYVKDKLIDENGVIKVIDEDSYETLLQEGATFLLRMSQEQLKDMLIESNLLYWAAGQNIISIRRENSNQRRFDEGWHPFPFLAFRIFLLFEVCVRLKREGRCFIELPKYMTFEQVYEKGVKELQVQLTTYWDYITTDELKRKCSDLIDDWSCNVVNRLMNLKLMALNSCCEMNLVVGHEGHCIYLSLCKASNYILMRLDNRWMDTVPLNTSHPKNGALIQPYLVAYFQLNSLNIEKNKEWLKKYIRDATILEDSNGNESMTHLYCNGNNNPPREENEPSIVKDWPYRPIQTNAQNCCLRSHNVGYRIRLEYKSVVFKKRNFNAILNSNNVPPSELMKVLSKQLKAEFDEVNNGIAVKQALVAKANIS
;
A
#
# COMPACT_ATOMS: atom_id res chain seq x y z
N MET A 1 17.61 29.03 36.31
CA MET A 1 17.77 27.70 35.67
C MET A 1 16.54 26.77 35.75
N LYS A 2 15.50 27.02 36.58
CA LYS A 2 14.28 26.19 36.61
C LYS A 2 13.33 26.32 35.39
N ASN A 3 13.40 27.41 34.63
CA ASN A 3 12.49 27.64 33.48
C ASN A 3 12.85 26.91 32.18
N LYS A 4 14.07 26.38 32.01
CA LYS A 4 14.46 25.66 30.78
C LYS A 4 13.92 24.23 30.72
N LYS A 5 13.82 23.54 31.87
CA LYS A 5 13.28 22.17 31.94
C LYS A 5 11.77 22.10 31.63
N ASN A 6 10.98 23.06 32.11
CA ASN A 6 9.53 23.09 31.83
C ASN A 6 9.19 23.49 30.38
N LYS A 7 10.07 24.25 29.71
CA LYS A 7 9.83 24.71 28.34
C LYS A 7 9.90 23.55 27.33
N ASN A 8 10.88 22.66 27.47
CA ASN A 8 10.99 21.48 26.63
C ASN A 8 9.82 20.50 26.82
N THR A 9 9.32 20.34 28.05
CA THR A 9 8.16 19.47 28.32
C THR A 9 6.87 20.03 27.72
N LYS A 10 6.66 21.35 27.79
CA LYS A 10 5.49 21.99 27.19
C LYS A 10 5.53 21.94 25.67
N GLU A 11 6.66 22.30 25.06
CA GLU A 11 6.82 22.24 23.60
C GLU A 11 6.64 20.84 23.04
N TYR A 12 7.15 19.81 23.74
CA TYR A 12 6.91 18.42 23.40
C TYR A 12 5.43 18.03 23.53
N SER A 13 4.77 18.41 24.63
CA SER A 13 3.35 18.16 24.84
C SER A 13 2.48 18.81 23.75
N ASP A 14 2.74 20.08 23.42
CA ASP A 14 2.03 20.82 22.38
C ASP A 14 2.26 20.16 21.00
N ALA A 15 3.48 19.70 20.73
CA ALA A 15 3.79 18.95 19.51
C ALA A 15 3.04 17.61 19.46
N MET A 16 3.01 16.85 20.54
CA MET A 16 2.27 15.58 20.63
C MET A 16 0.77 15.77 20.44
N GLU A 17 0.18 16.81 21.03
CA GLU A 17 -1.23 17.14 20.83
C GLU A 17 -1.54 17.47 19.37
N MET A 18 -0.67 18.25 18.73
CA MET A 18 -0.77 18.57 17.31
C MET A 18 -0.69 17.30 16.44
N CYS A 19 0.26 16.40 16.73
CA CYS A 19 0.41 15.13 16.03
C CYS A 19 -0.82 14.25 16.20
N ARG A 20 -1.37 14.21 17.42
CA ARG A 20 -2.62 13.51 17.73
C ARG A 20 -3.77 14.03 16.88
N TRP A 21 -3.91 15.35 16.79
CA TRP A 21 -4.92 16.00 15.98
C TRP A 21 -4.75 15.66 14.49
N ILE A 22 -3.53 15.76 13.95
CA ILE A 22 -3.20 15.40 12.56
C ILE A 22 -3.57 13.94 12.27
N LEU A 23 -3.17 13.00 13.13
CA LEU A 23 -3.45 11.58 12.96
C LEU A 23 -4.95 11.33 12.90
N LYS A 24 -5.74 12.00 13.72
CA LYS A 24 -7.21 11.91 13.71
C LYS A 24 -7.83 12.42 12.41
N GLN A 25 -7.23 13.44 11.76
CA GLN A 25 -7.70 14.01 10.49
C GLN A 25 -7.26 13.23 9.25
N ARG A 26 -6.41 12.20 9.39
CA ARG A 26 -5.89 11.46 8.24
C ARG A 26 -7.01 10.75 7.47
N THR A 27 -6.91 10.81 6.14
CA THR A 27 -7.86 10.19 5.20
C THR A 27 -7.15 9.18 4.30
N MET A 28 -7.89 8.51 3.40
CA MET A 28 -7.30 7.76 2.28
C MET A 28 -6.44 8.69 1.43
N TYR A 29 -5.48 8.14 0.69
CA TYR A 29 -4.59 8.95 -0.14
C TYR A 29 -5.45 9.77 -1.13
N PRO A 30 -5.23 11.08 -1.28
CA PRO A 30 -6.16 11.91 -2.04
C PRO A 30 -6.22 11.50 -3.53
N MET A 31 -7.41 11.15 -4.02
CA MET A 31 -7.60 10.73 -5.42
C MET A 31 -7.14 11.82 -6.40
N LYS A 32 -7.44 13.09 -6.09
CA LYS A 32 -7.01 14.25 -6.88
C LYS A 32 -5.49 14.34 -7.07
N ARG A 33 -4.69 13.89 -6.09
CA ARG A 33 -3.22 13.88 -6.21
C ARG A 33 -2.75 12.80 -7.16
N ILE A 34 -3.42 11.64 -7.15
CA ILE A 34 -3.15 10.54 -8.08
C ILE A 34 -3.50 10.97 -9.50
N GLU A 35 -4.71 11.52 -9.69
CA GLU A 35 -5.17 12.03 -10.98
C GLU A 35 -4.23 13.10 -11.53
N TYR A 36 -3.84 14.06 -10.68
CA TYR A 36 -2.87 15.10 -11.05
C TYR A 36 -1.54 14.51 -11.51
N ALA A 37 -0.96 13.56 -10.78
CA ALA A 37 0.30 12.94 -11.16
C ALA A 37 0.20 12.18 -12.49
N ILE A 38 -0.93 11.48 -12.71
CA ILE A 38 -1.18 10.78 -13.97
C ILE A 38 -1.34 11.78 -15.12
N ASP A 39 -2.12 12.84 -14.91
CA ASP A 39 -2.35 13.88 -15.92
C ASP A 39 -1.08 14.66 -16.25
N TYR A 40 -0.26 14.99 -15.25
CA TYR A 40 1.03 15.64 -15.45
C TYR A 40 1.91 14.85 -16.42
N VAL A 41 2.04 13.54 -16.22
CA VAL A 41 2.83 12.69 -17.12
C VAL A 41 2.16 12.60 -18.48
N LYS A 42 0.85 12.33 -18.52
CA LYS A 42 0.08 12.20 -19.76
C LYS A 42 0.16 13.47 -20.63
N ASP A 43 -0.01 14.65 -20.06
CA ASP A 43 -0.04 15.92 -20.77
C ASP A 43 1.35 16.29 -21.32
N LYS A 44 2.43 15.95 -20.61
CA LYS A 44 3.80 16.12 -21.13
C LYS A 44 4.10 15.23 -22.35
N LEU A 45 3.38 14.12 -22.50
CA LEU A 45 3.49 13.18 -23.62
C LEU A 45 2.66 13.57 -24.84
N ILE A 46 1.92 14.67 -24.76
CA ILE A 46 1.07 15.19 -25.84
C ILE A 46 1.68 16.50 -26.33
N ASP A 47 1.66 16.74 -27.65
CA ASP A 47 2.09 18.00 -28.25
C ASP A 47 0.97 19.06 -28.24
N GLU A 48 1.30 20.26 -28.72
CA GLU A 48 0.37 21.40 -28.76
C GLU A 48 -0.87 21.11 -29.64
N ASN A 49 -0.77 20.15 -30.55
CA ASN A 49 -1.85 19.74 -31.46
C ASN A 49 -2.67 18.56 -30.90
N GLY A 50 -2.38 18.07 -29.70
CA GLY A 50 -3.07 16.92 -29.12
C GLY A 50 -2.56 15.57 -29.62
N VAL A 51 -1.44 15.51 -30.34
CA VAL A 51 -0.85 14.29 -30.87
C VAL A 51 0.14 13.70 -29.86
N ILE A 52 0.13 12.37 -29.69
CA ILE A 52 1.09 11.69 -28.83
C ILE A 52 2.50 11.91 -29.38
N LYS A 53 3.36 12.54 -28.58
CA LYS A 53 4.77 12.75 -28.93
C LYS A 53 5.47 11.40 -29.07
N VAL A 54 6.25 11.26 -30.14
CA VAL A 54 7.26 10.20 -30.23
C VAL A 54 8.40 10.63 -29.33
N ILE A 55 8.45 10.05 -28.13
CA ILE A 55 9.56 10.22 -27.20
C ILE A 55 10.34 8.91 -27.08
N ASP A 56 11.64 9.03 -26.84
CA ASP A 56 12.48 7.90 -26.51
C ASP A 56 12.11 7.30 -25.14
N GLU A 57 12.59 6.09 -24.88
CA GLU A 57 12.24 5.36 -23.67
C GLU A 57 12.81 6.02 -22.40
N ASP A 58 13.99 6.65 -22.47
CA ASP A 58 14.63 7.31 -21.32
C ASP A 58 13.86 8.56 -20.90
N SER A 59 13.44 9.37 -21.87
CA SER A 59 12.55 10.51 -21.64
C SER A 59 11.22 10.06 -21.02
N TYR A 60 10.65 8.94 -21.47
CA TYR A 60 9.40 8.42 -20.93
C TYR A 60 9.55 7.96 -19.48
N GLU A 61 10.62 7.22 -19.20
CA GLU A 61 10.94 6.76 -17.86
C GLU A 61 11.17 7.93 -16.90
N THR A 62 11.90 8.95 -17.33
CA THR A 62 12.16 10.15 -16.52
C THR A 62 10.86 10.84 -16.12
N LEU A 63 9.89 10.96 -17.04
CA LEU A 63 8.57 11.51 -16.75
C LEU A 63 7.76 10.64 -15.78
N LEU A 64 7.83 9.31 -15.91
CA LEU A 64 7.21 8.40 -14.96
C LEU A 64 7.82 8.54 -13.56
N GLN A 65 9.14 8.64 -13.46
CA GLN A 65 9.84 8.87 -12.19
C GLN A 65 9.47 10.23 -11.58
N GLU A 66 9.37 11.29 -12.38
CA GLU A 66 8.84 12.60 -11.93
C GLU A 66 7.45 12.48 -11.32
N GLY A 67 6.52 11.82 -12.02
CA GLY A 67 5.16 11.63 -11.52
C GLY A 67 5.09 10.76 -10.26
N ALA A 68 5.86 9.67 -10.22
CA ALA A 68 5.87 8.74 -9.09
C ALA A 68 6.56 9.33 -7.85
N THR A 69 7.63 10.11 -8.01
CA THR A 69 8.30 10.79 -6.90
C THR A 69 7.39 11.77 -6.17
N PHE A 70 6.49 12.44 -6.90
CA PHE A 70 5.43 13.26 -6.29
C PHE A 70 4.51 12.43 -5.37
N LEU A 71 4.16 11.21 -5.76
CA LEU A 71 3.27 10.33 -4.99
C LEU A 71 3.97 9.69 -3.79
N LEU A 72 5.22 9.25 -3.98
CA LEU A 72 6.02 8.51 -3.01
C LEU A 72 6.82 9.40 -2.05
N ARG A 73 7.03 10.68 -2.42
CA ARG A 73 7.88 11.66 -1.73
C ARG A 73 9.33 11.18 -1.57
N MET A 74 9.88 10.67 -2.66
CA MET A 74 11.28 10.27 -2.78
C MET A 74 11.98 11.20 -3.77
N SER A 75 13.31 11.35 -3.70
CA SER A 75 14.03 11.97 -4.81
C SER A 75 13.99 11.05 -6.04
N GLN A 76 14.20 11.61 -7.24
CA GLN A 76 14.28 10.79 -8.45
C GLN A 76 15.44 9.80 -8.38
N GLU A 77 16.59 10.23 -7.86
CA GLU A 77 17.75 9.38 -7.61
C GLU A 77 17.40 8.20 -6.68
N GLN A 78 16.78 8.47 -5.52
CA GLN A 78 16.35 7.43 -4.59
C GLN A 78 15.35 6.45 -5.21
N LEU A 79 14.38 6.97 -5.97
CA LEU A 79 13.42 6.11 -6.65
C LEU A 79 14.13 5.27 -7.70
N LYS A 80 14.99 5.87 -8.51
CA LYS A 80 15.74 5.19 -9.57
C LYS A 80 16.63 4.07 -9.02
N ASP A 81 17.41 4.34 -7.98
CA ASP A 81 18.27 3.35 -7.33
C ASP A 81 17.42 2.19 -6.79
N MET A 82 16.34 2.51 -6.09
CA MET A 82 15.39 1.52 -5.59
C MET A 82 14.72 0.72 -6.72
N LEU A 83 14.38 1.34 -7.84
CA LEU A 83 13.83 0.64 -9.01
C LEU A 83 14.88 -0.29 -9.64
N ILE A 84 16.16 0.11 -9.70
CA ILE A 84 17.25 -0.73 -10.23
C ILE A 84 17.46 -1.95 -9.31
N GLU A 85 17.60 -1.73 -8.01
CA GLU A 85 17.73 -2.79 -7.00
C GLU A 85 16.51 -3.72 -7.01
N SER A 86 15.31 -3.14 -7.01
CA SER A 86 14.04 -3.88 -7.02
C SER A 86 13.80 -4.59 -8.35
N ASN A 87 14.30 -4.06 -9.47
CA ASN A 87 14.24 -4.72 -10.77
C ASN A 87 15.19 -5.92 -10.80
N LEU A 88 16.37 -5.85 -10.18
CA LEU A 88 17.24 -7.01 -9.97
C LEU A 88 16.55 -8.04 -9.05
N LEU A 89 15.91 -7.60 -7.97
CA LEU A 89 15.09 -8.46 -7.09
C LEU A 89 13.94 -9.13 -7.87
N TYR A 90 13.24 -8.37 -8.71
CA TYR A 90 12.15 -8.85 -9.57
C TYR A 90 12.65 -9.79 -10.67
N TRP A 91 13.77 -9.50 -11.32
CA TRP A 91 14.39 -10.36 -12.34
C TRP A 91 14.92 -11.66 -11.73
N ALA A 92 15.55 -11.60 -10.56
CA ALA A 92 15.99 -12.78 -9.83
C ALA A 92 14.80 -13.66 -9.39
N ALA A 93 13.69 -13.05 -8.98
CA ALA A 93 12.44 -13.75 -8.69
C ALA A 93 11.63 -14.17 -9.94
N GLY A 94 11.91 -13.56 -11.10
CA GLY A 94 11.19 -13.70 -12.37
C GLY A 94 11.84 -14.64 -13.39
N GLN A 95 13.12 -15.01 -13.22
CA GLN A 95 13.87 -15.94 -14.09
C GLN A 95 13.32 -17.39 -14.12
N ASN A 96 12.16 -17.66 -13.52
CA ASN A 96 11.44 -18.94 -13.59
C ASN A 96 10.14 -18.90 -14.42
N ILE A 97 9.86 -17.83 -15.19
CA ILE A 97 8.65 -17.73 -16.03
C ILE A 97 9.01 -17.66 -17.52
N ILE A 98 9.60 -18.74 -18.04
CA ILE A 98 9.55 -19.06 -19.49
C ILE A 98 8.91 -20.45 -19.70
N SER A 99 8.90 -21.29 -18.68
CA SER A 99 8.06 -22.49 -18.60
C SER A 99 7.87 -22.87 -17.13
N ILE A 100 6.71 -23.41 -16.75
CA ILE A 100 6.51 -24.07 -15.45
C ILE A 100 7.37 -25.35 -15.47
N ARG A 101 8.67 -25.22 -15.25
CA ARG A 101 9.55 -26.32 -14.85
C ARG A 101 9.99 -26.05 -13.41
N ARG A 102 9.87 -27.11 -12.59
CA ARG A 102 9.99 -27.14 -11.13
C ARG A 102 10.79 -25.99 -10.52
N GLU A 103 10.14 -25.26 -9.60
CA GLU A 103 10.60 -24.15 -8.76
C GLU A 103 11.86 -24.38 -7.88
N ASN A 104 12.62 -25.47 -8.07
CA ASN A 104 13.64 -25.91 -7.11
C ASN A 104 15.09 -25.96 -7.64
N SER A 105 15.40 -25.46 -8.84
CA SER A 105 16.74 -25.66 -9.41
C SER A 105 17.79 -24.61 -9.03
N ASN A 106 17.43 -23.48 -8.41
CA ASN A 106 18.41 -22.47 -7.99
C ASN A 106 18.04 -21.88 -6.63
N GLN A 107 18.68 -22.35 -5.56
CA GLN A 107 18.74 -21.64 -4.27
C GLN A 107 19.62 -20.39 -4.46
N ARG A 108 19.01 -19.21 -4.61
CA ARG A 108 19.72 -17.96 -4.35
C ARG A 108 19.30 -17.46 -2.97
N ARG A 109 20.31 -17.18 -2.14
CA ARG A 109 20.19 -16.59 -0.81
C ARG A 109 19.51 -15.23 -0.90
N PHE A 110 18.26 -15.17 -0.48
CA PHE A 110 17.65 -13.94 0.01
C PHE A 110 17.31 -14.21 1.48
N ASP A 111 18.39 -14.30 2.27
CA ASP A 111 18.36 -14.68 3.68
C ASP A 111 18.45 -13.44 4.59
N GLU A 112 18.53 -12.24 4.02
CA GLU A 112 18.76 -10.96 4.72
C GLU A 112 17.49 -10.19 5.08
N GLY A 113 16.32 -10.85 5.02
CA GLY A 113 15.06 -10.27 5.45
C GLY A 113 14.36 -9.42 4.37
N TRP A 114 13.08 -9.14 4.62
CA TRP A 114 12.20 -8.43 3.71
C TRP A 114 12.19 -6.93 4.02
N HIS A 115 12.19 -6.10 2.98
CA HIS A 115 12.06 -4.65 3.10
C HIS A 115 10.69 -4.21 2.56
N PRO A 116 9.69 -3.93 3.44
CA PRO A 116 8.35 -3.51 3.03
C PRO A 116 8.36 -2.25 2.16
N PHE A 117 9.25 -1.33 2.48
CA PHE A 117 9.32 -0.02 1.85
C PHE A 117 9.69 -0.08 0.34
N PRO A 118 10.85 -0.65 -0.08
CA PRO A 118 11.18 -0.78 -1.50
C PRO A 118 10.10 -1.53 -2.28
N PHE A 119 9.53 -2.57 -1.68
CA PHE A 119 8.50 -3.35 -2.34
C PHE A 119 7.22 -2.55 -2.64
N LEU A 120 6.66 -1.89 -1.62
CA LEU A 120 5.44 -1.08 -1.80
C LEU A 120 5.68 0.03 -2.82
N ALA A 121 6.83 0.69 -2.76
CA ALA A 121 7.17 1.78 -3.66
C ALA A 121 7.32 1.29 -5.11
N PHE A 122 8.01 0.16 -5.34
CA PHE A 122 8.10 -0.48 -6.65
C PHE A 122 6.71 -0.87 -7.20
N ARG A 123 5.84 -1.44 -6.36
CA ARG A 123 4.47 -1.79 -6.76
C ARG A 123 3.66 -0.56 -7.15
N ILE A 124 3.76 0.52 -6.37
CA ILE A 124 3.10 1.79 -6.65
C ILE A 124 3.58 2.36 -7.99
N PHE A 125 4.89 2.32 -8.25
CA PHE A 125 5.46 2.78 -9.52
C PHE A 125 4.87 2.03 -10.72
N LEU A 126 4.80 0.69 -10.66
CA LEU A 126 4.24 -0.11 -11.74
C LEU A 126 2.74 0.14 -11.94
N LEU A 127 1.97 0.27 -10.85
CA LEU A 127 0.54 0.61 -10.95
C LEU A 127 0.34 2.01 -11.54
N PHE A 128 1.17 2.96 -11.15
CA PHE A 128 1.18 4.31 -11.68
C PHE A 128 1.47 4.33 -13.18
N GLU A 129 2.52 3.63 -13.63
CA GLU A 129 2.83 3.46 -15.05
C GLU A 129 1.64 2.89 -15.82
N VAL A 130 1.02 1.81 -15.31
CA VAL A 130 -0.16 1.20 -15.94
C VAL A 130 -1.30 2.22 -16.05
N CYS A 131 -1.56 3.02 -15.02
CA CYS A 131 -2.60 4.05 -15.06
C CYS A 131 -2.29 5.17 -16.06
N VAL A 132 -1.02 5.60 -16.15
CA VAL A 132 -0.56 6.58 -17.16
C VAL A 132 -0.75 6.03 -18.57
N ARG A 133 -0.35 4.78 -18.81
CA ARG A 133 -0.50 4.12 -20.11
C ARG A 133 -1.96 3.96 -20.50
N LEU A 134 -2.80 3.51 -19.58
CA LEU A 134 -4.25 3.47 -19.76
C LEU A 134 -4.75 4.85 -20.20
N LYS A 135 -4.47 5.89 -19.42
CA LYS A 135 -4.97 7.24 -19.71
C LYS A 135 -4.46 7.82 -21.03
N ARG A 136 -3.21 7.52 -21.43
CA ARG A 136 -2.59 7.98 -22.68
C ARG A 136 -3.13 7.23 -23.91
N GLU A 137 -3.15 5.90 -23.85
CA GLU A 137 -3.44 5.05 -25.00
C GLU A 137 -4.96 4.89 -25.24
N GLY A 138 -5.78 5.17 -24.23
CA GLY A 138 -7.23 5.09 -24.31
C GLY A 138 -7.69 3.73 -24.84
N ARG A 139 -8.48 3.73 -25.92
CA ARG A 139 -9.03 2.52 -26.55
C ARG A 139 -8.08 1.86 -27.56
N CYS A 140 -6.94 2.46 -27.87
CA CYS A 140 -6.17 2.11 -29.07
C CYS A 140 -5.19 0.94 -28.89
N PHE A 141 -4.86 0.51 -27.66
CA PHE A 141 -3.76 -0.46 -27.43
C PHE A 141 -4.02 -1.59 -26.44
N ILE A 142 -5.26 -1.76 -25.97
CA ILE A 142 -5.54 -2.73 -24.89
C ILE A 142 -6.52 -3.78 -25.38
N GLU A 143 -6.05 -5.03 -25.47
CA GLU A 143 -6.92 -6.20 -25.44
C GLU A 143 -7.58 -6.27 -24.05
N LEU A 144 -8.67 -5.53 -23.88
CA LEU A 144 -9.47 -5.57 -22.68
C LEU A 144 -10.08 -6.98 -22.53
N PRO A 145 -10.27 -7.47 -21.30
CA PRO A 145 -11.05 -8.69 -21.08
C PRO A 145 -12.41 -8.56 -21.76
N LYS A 146 -12.87 -9.66 -22.37
CA LYS A 146 -14.25 -9.74 -22.86
C LYS A 146 -15.19 -9.22 -21.75
N TYR A 147 -16.06 -8.27 -22.11
CA TYR A 147 -17.07 -7.63 -21.26
C TYR A 147 -16.63 -6.49 -20.32
N MET A 148 -15.46 -5.87 -20.54
CA MET A 148 -15.06 -4.70 -19.75
C MET A 148 -14.74 -3.49 -20.59
N THR A 149 -15.15 -2.33 -20.09
CA THR A 149 -14.81 -1.06 -20.71
C THR A 149 -13.46 -0.56 -20.19
N PHE A 150 -12.82 0.26 -21.01
CA PHE A 150 -11.59 0.94 -20.64
C PHE A 150 -11.76 1.75 -19.34
N GLU A 151 -12.88 2.46 -19.23
CA GLU A 151 -13.20 3.32 -18.09
C GLU A 151 -13.28 2.51 -16.79
N GLN A 152 -13.87 1.30 -16.82
CA GLN A 152 -13.92 0.40 -15.67
C GLN A 152 -12.53 -0.10 -15.25
N VAL A 153 -11.67 -0.44 -16.22
CA VAL A 153 -10.29 -0.89 -15.97
C VAL A 153 -9.45 0.24 -15.37
N TYR A 154 -9.56 1.45 -15.92
CA TYR A 154 -8.87 2.63 -15.42
C TYR A 154 -9.34 3.01 -14.02
N GLU A 155 -10.66 3.12 -13.79
CA GLU A 155 -11.22 3.46 -12.48
C GLU A 155 -10.75 2.49 -11.39
N LYS A 156 -10.73 1.18 -11.69
CA LYS A 156 -10.23 0.18 -10.75
C LYS A 156 -8.71 0.26 -10.55
N GLY A 157 -7.94 0.57 -11.60
CA GLY A 157 -6.50 0.78 -11.52
C GLY A 157 -6.13 1.93 -10.59
N VAL A 158 -6.82 3.07 -10.74
CA VAL A 158 -6.60 4.26 -9.90
C VAL A 158 -7.05 4.00 -8.46
N LYS A 159 -8.15 3.28 -8.23
CA LYS A 159 -8.59 2.86 -6.88
C LYS A 159 -7.55 1.96 -6.21
N GLU A 160 -6.99 0.99 -6.92
CA GLU A 160 -5.92 0.15 -6.37
C GLU A 160 -4.67 0.97 -6.05
N LEU A 161 -4.28 1.88 -6.93
CA LEU A 161 -3.17 2.80 -6.69
C LEU A 161 -3.41 3.63 -5.41
N GLN A 162 -4.64 4.10 -5.19
CA GLN A 162 -5.04 4.78 -3.95
C GLN A 162 -4.85 3.90 -2.72
N VAL A 163 -5.30 2.65 -2.78
CA VAL A 163 -5.14 1.69 -1.67
C VAL A 163 -3.66 1.44 -1.38
N GLN A 164 -2.85 1.17 -2.40
CA GLN A 164 -1.41 0.94 -2.23
C GLN A 164 -0.68 2.15 -1.67
N LEU A 165 -1.00 3.35 -2.16
CA LEU A 165 -0.45 4.59 -1.61
C LEU A 165 -0.87 4.80 -0.15
N THR A 166 -2.13 4.54 0.19
CA THR A 166 -2.56 4.59 1.59
C THR A 166 -1.76 3.62 2.45
N THR A 167 -1.61 2.36 2.02
CA THR A 167 -0.84 1.34 2.74
C THR A 167 0.63 1.73 2.91
N TYR A 168 1.28 2.21 1.85
CA TYR A 168 2.65 2.72 1.89
C TYR A 168 2.82 3.85 2.90
N TRP A 169 1.92 4.83 2.85
CA TRP A 169 1.98 5.95 3.77
C TRP A 169 1.63 5.54 5.20
N ASP A 170 0.74 4.55 5.40
CA ASP A 170 0.40 4.01 6.71
C ASP A 170 1.62 3.30 7.31
N TYR A 171 2.28 2.44 6.54
CA TYR A 171 3.53 1.78 6.91
C TYR A 171 4.64 2.78 7.31
N ILE A 172 4.90 3.81 6.50
CA ILE A 172 5.91 4.84 6.85
C ILE A 172 5.56 5.57 8.14
N THR A 173 4.26 5.82 8.36
CA THR A 173 3.83 6.50 9.57
C THR A 173 4.03 5.62 10.78
N THR A 174 3.60 4.35 10.73
CA THR A 174 3.75 3.43 11.87
C THR A 174 5.20 3.15 12.17
N ASP A 175 6.05 2.96 11.16
CA ASP A 175 7.49 2.80 11.31
C ASP A 175 8.14 3.99 12.04
N GLU A 176 7.78 5.22 11.66
CA GLU A 176 8.28 6.44 12.33
C GLU A 176 7.72 6.58 13.75
N LEU A 177 6.42 6.29 13.95
CA LEU A 177 5.78 6.34 15.26
C LEU A 177 6.40 5.33 16.23
N LYS A 178 6.66 4.10 15.80
CA LYS A 178 7.34 3.07 16.62
C LYS A 178 8.69 3.57 17.14
N ARG A 179 9.46 4.26 16.29
CA ARG A 179 10.81 4.75 16.64
C ARG A 179 10.81 5.98 17.53
N LYS A 180 9.86 6.91 17.32
CA LYS A 180 9.92 8.25 17.94
C LYS A 180 8.80 8.55 18.93
N CYS A 181 7.59 8.02 18.71
CA CYS A 181 6.38 8.42 19.42
C CYS A 181 5.38 7.25 19.52
N SER A 182 5.74 6.18 20.22
CA SER A 182 4.92 4.96 20.33
C SER A 182 3.52 5.23 20.92
N ASP A 183 3.40 6.24 21.79
CA ASP A 183 2.13 6.69 22.39
C ASP A 183 1.08 7.12 21.35
N LEU A 184 1.48 7.45 20.11
CA LEU A 184 0.58 7.85 19.04
C LEU A 184 0.05 6.69 18.19
N ILE A 185 0.53 5.46 18.41
CA ILE A 185 0.04 4.27 17.69
C ILE A 185 -1.44 4.02 18.03
N ASP A 186 -1.86 4.30 19.26
CA ASP A 186 -3.27 4.26 19.67
C ASP A 186 -4.13 5.19 18.80
N ASP A 187 -3.73 6.45 18.65
CA ASP A 187 -4.46 7.42 17.82
C ASP A 187 -4.45 7.06 16.33
N TRP A 188 -3.33 6.53 15.82
CA TRP A 188 -3.25 6.05 14.45
C TRP A 188 -4.19 4.86 14.22
N SER A 189 -4.24 3.87 15.13
CA SER A 189 -5.15 2.73 15.02
C SER A 189 -6.62 3.16 15.09
N CYS A 190 -6.94 4.14 15.94
CA CYS A 190 -8.25 4.78 15.98
C CYS A 190 -8.60 5.42 14.63
N ASN A 191 -7.66 6.13 14.02
CA ASN A 191 -7.86 6.73 12.71
C ASN A 191 -8.09 5.67 11.61
N VAL A 192 -7.36 4.55 11.61
CA VAL A 192 -7.59 3.46 10.65
C VAL A 192 -9.04 2.95 10.74
N VAL A 193 -9.52 2.67 11.95
CA VAL A 193 -10.91 2.22 12.17
C VAL A 193 -11.90 3.29 11.75
N ASN A 194 -11.67 4.55 12.09
CA ASN A 194 -12.54 5.66 11.67
C ASN A 194 -12.60 5.79 10.14
N ARG A 195 -11.47 5.67 9.44
CA ARG A 195 -11.42 5.67 7.97
C ARG A 195 -12.22 4.50 7.39
N LEU A 196 -12.02 3.29 7.91
CA LEU A 196 -12.75 2.09 7.49
C LEU A 196 -14.26 2.26 7.64
N MET A 197 -14.71 2.72 8.80
CA MET A 197 -16.14 2.93 9.08
C MET A 197 -16.77 3.98 8.17
N ASN A 198 -16.01 4.99 7.77
CA ASN A 198 -16.47 6.09 6.92
C ASN A 198 -16.26 5.84 5.41
N LEU A 199 -15.76 4.67 4.99
CA LEU A 199 -15.66 4.33 3.57
C LEU A 199 -17.05 4.38 2.92
N LYS A 200 -17.14 5.08 1.78
CA LYS A 200 -18.36 5.17 0.99
C LYS A 200 -18.41 4.03 -0.02
N LEU A 201 -19.41 3.17 0.11
CA LEU A 201 -19.72 2.17 -0.90
C LEU A 201 -20.34 2.86 -2.11
N MET A 202 -19.81 2.59 -3.31
CA MET A 202 -20.34 3.21 -4.53
C MET A 202 -21.50 2.42 -5.14
N ALA A 203 -21.60 1.12 -4.84
CA ALA A 203 -22.67 0.26 -5.35
C ALA A 203 -23.11 -0.76 -4.29
N LEU A 204 -24.38 -1.17 -4.35
CA LEU A 204 -24.89 -2.37 -3.68
C LEU A 204 -24.05 -3.55 -4.18
N ASN A 205 -23.44 -4.32 -3.28
CA ASN A 205 -22.47 -5.41 -3.57
C ASN A 205 -21.02 -4.98 -3.85
N SER A 206 -20.68 -3.69 -3.74
CA SER A 206 -19.27 -3.28 -3.76
C SER A 206 -18.57 -3.55 -2.42
N CYS A 207 -17.29 -3.88 -2.48
CA CYS A 207 -16.40 -3.99 -1.33
C CYS A 207 -15.32 -2.91 -1.44
N CYS A 208 -15.15 -2.12 -0.39
CA CYS A 208 -14.03 -1.19 -0.26
C CYS A 208 -12.99 -1.78 0.69
N GLU A 209 -11.72 -1.76 0.32
CA GLU A 209 -10.64 -2.37 1.08
C GLU A 209 -9.59 -1.32 1.47
N MET A 210 -9.10 -1.43 2.69
CA MET A 210 -7.88 -0.80 3.17
C MET A 210 -6.91 -1.91 3.54
N ASN A 211 -5.62 -1.71 3.27
CA ASN A 211 -4.60 -2.70 3.59
C ASN A 211 -3.57 -2.09 4.54
N LEU A 212 -3.16 -2.88 5.51
CA LEU A 212 -2.03 -2.61 6.38
C LEU A 212 -0.95 -3.66 6.15
N VAL A 213 0.31 -3.27 6.32
CA VAL A 213 1.42 -4.22 6.41
C VAL A 213 1.58 -4.61 7.87
N VAL A 214 1.56 -5.91 8.12
CA VAL A 214 1.78 -6.54 9.42
C VAL A 214 2.66 -7.77 9.23
N GLY A 215 3.01 -8.48 10.30
CA GLY A 215 3.78 -9.71 10.21
C GLY A 215 4.80 -9.79 11.33
N HIS A 216 5.97 -10.35 11.04
CA HIS A 216 7.09 -10.41 11.96
C HIS A 216 8.40 -10.16 11.22
N GLU A 217 9.51 -10.11 11.94
CA GLU A 217 10.84 -10.00 11.34
C GLU A 217 11.05 -11.11 10.28
N GLY A 218 11.29 -10.71 9.03
CA GLY A 218 11.50 -11.62 7.90
C GLY A 218 10.23 -12.15 7.20
N HIS A 219 9.02 -11.79 7.64
CA HIS A 219 7.77 -12.21 7.00
C HIS A 219 6.67 -11.16 7.13
N CYS A 220 6.15 -10.71 6.01
CA CYS A 220 5.07 -9.73 6.03
C CYS A 220 3.83 -10.18 5.28
N ILE A 221 2.73 -9.72 5.83
CA ILE A 221 1.37 -10.15 5.55
C ILE A 221 0.55 -8.87 5.35
N TYR A 222 -0.35 -8.90 4.39
CA TYR A 222 -1.37 -7.87 4.33
C TYR A 222 -2.51 -8.21 5.30
N LEU A 223 -2.82 -7.26 6.17
CA LEU A 223 -4.07 -7.22 6.91
C LEU A 223 -5.05 -6.38 6.10
N SER A 224 -6.01 -7.05 5.46
CA SER A 224 -7.06 -6.39 4.68
C SER A 224 -8.27 -6.11 5.57
N LEU A 225 -8.65 -4.84 5.62
CA LEU A 225 -9.85 -4.33 6.28
C LEU A 225 -10.87 -3.96 5.20
N CYS A 226 -11.97 -4.70 5.16
CA CYS A 226 -12.96 -4.62 4.10
C CYS A 226 -14.29 -4.13 4.66
N LYS A 227 -14.89 -3.15 3.99
CA LYS A 227 -16.29 -2.75 4.20
C LYS A 227 -17.10 -3.25 3.00
N ALA A 228 -18.11 -4.07 3.24
CA ALA A 228 -18.97 -4.64 2.21
C ALA A 228 -20.44 -4.59 2.66
N SER A 229 -21.31 -3.94 1.89
CA SER A 229 -22.73 -3.72 2.23
C SER A 229 -22.93 -3.31 3.70
N ASN A 230 -23.33 -4.25 4.57
CA ASN A 230 -23.60 -4.03 6.00
C ASN A 230 -22.54 -4.66 6.93
N TYR A 231 -21.42 -5.13 6.40
CA TYR A 231 -20.38 -5.84 7.14
C TYR A 231 -19.04 -5.12 7.12
N ILE A 232 -18.34 -5.24 8.24
CA ILE A 232 -16.89 -5.15 8.29
C ILE A 232 -16.33 -6.56 8.28
N LEU A 233 -15.32 -6.77 7.45
CA LEU A 233 -14.60 -8.02 7.27
C LEU A 233 -13.11 -7.74 7.47
N MET A 234 -12.42 -8.63 8.16
CA MET A 234 -10.99 -8.55 8.36
C MET A 234 -10.35 -9.87 7.95
N ARG A 235 -9.34 -9.82 7.08
CA ARG A 235 -8.63 -11.02 6.64
C ARG A 235 -7.12 -10.84 6.57
N LEU A 236 -6.42 -11.96 6.68
CA LEU A 236 -4.98 -12.05 6.51
C LEU A 236 -4.66 -12.72 5.18
N ASP A 237 -3.87 -12.04 4.37
CA ASP A 237 -3.32 -12.57 3.12
C ASP A 237 -1.95 -13.22 3.38
N ASN A 238 -1.92 -14.24 4.24
CA ASN A 238 -0.73 -15.05 4.48
C ASN A 238 -0.78 -16.32 3.63
N ARG A 239 0.30 -16.61 2.89
CA ARG A 239 0.40 -17.84 2.08
C ARG A 239 1.54 -18.75 2.53
N TRP A 240 2.38 -18.29 3.46
CA TRP A 240 3.44 -19.12 4.01
C TRP A 240 2.88 -19.93 5.18
N MET A 241 2.65 -21.22 4.94
CA MET A 241 1.92 -22.05 5.90
C MET A 241 2.70 -22.40 7.16
N ASP A 242 4.04 -22.37 7.10
CA ASP A 242 4.87 -22.71 8.26
C ASP A 242 4.81 -21.65 9.36
N THR A 243 4.34 -20.44 9.03
CA THR A 243 4.14 -19.35 10.02
C THR A 243 2.75 -19.39 10.65
N VAL A 244 1.84 -20.20 10.13
CA VAL A 244 0.48 -20.30 10.66
C VAL A 244 0.49 -21.16 11.94
N PRO A 245 -0.11 -20.70 13.05
CA PRO A 245 -0.13 -21.47 14.28
C PRO A 245 -0.79 -22.85 14.09
N LEU A 246 -0.23 -23.89 14.72
CA LEU A 246 -0.56 -25.30 14.47
C LEU A 246 -2.06 -25.66 14.59
N ASN A 247 -2.79 -24.99 15.48
CA ASN A 247 -4.21 -25.29 15.75
C ASN A 247 -5.18 -24.43 14.91
N THR A 248 -4.67 -23.63 13.97
CA THR A 248 -5.48 -22.76 13.13
C THR A 248 -5.98 -23.51 11.89
N SER A 249 -7.31 -23.66 11.77
CA SER A 249 -7.93 -24.13 10.54
C SER A 249 -7.89 -23.04 9.47
N HIS A 250 -7.01 -23.19 8.48
CA HIS A 250 -6.88 -22.26 7.36
C HIS A 250 -7.47 -22.89 6.09
N PRO A 251 -8.34 -22.19 5.34
CA PRO A 251 -8.95 -22.77 4.14
C PRO A 251 -7.90 -23.12 3.07
N LYS A 252 -7.83 -24.40 2.72
CA LYS A 252 -6.88 -24.97 1.75
C LYS A 252 -7.59 -25.88 0.76
N ASN A 253 -7.11 -25.89 -0.47
CA ASN A 253 -7.52 -26.81 -1.52
C ASN A 253 -6.28 -27.28 -2.29
N GLY A 254 -5.75 -28.45 -1.88
CA GLY A 254 -4.50 -28.98 -2.40
C GLY A 254 -3.32 -28.03 -2.15
N ALA A 255 -2.64 -27.60 -3.21
CA ALA A 255 -1.52 -26.65 -3.16
C ALA A 255 -1.96 -25.18 -3.13
N LEU A 256 -3.26 -24.91 -2.98
CA LEU A 256 -3.82 -23.56 -2.96
C LEU A 256 -4.42 -23.22 -1.59
N ILE A 257 -4.44 -21.93 -1.28
CA ILE A 257 -4.89 -21.36 -0.02
C ILE A 257 -5.73 -20.10 -0.26
N GLN A 258 -6.82 -19.94 0.48
CA GLN A 258 -7.59 -18.70 0.53
C GLN A 258 -7.11 -17.83 1.70
N PRO A 259 -7.30 -16.49 1.64
CA PRO A 259 -7.07 -15.62 2.79
C PRO A 259 -7.79 -16.11 4.05
N TYR A 260 -7.20 -15.90 5.22
CA TYR A 260 -7.81 -16.27 6.49
C TYR A 260 -8.76 -15.18 6.97
N LEU A 261 -10.04 -15.53 7.17
CA LEU A 261 -11.02 -14.64 7.78
C LEU A 261 -10.77 -14.55 9.30
N VAL A 262 -10.28 -13.41 9.76
CA VAL A 262 -10.01 -13.19 11.19
C VAL A 262 -11.30 -12.84 11.92
N ALA A 263 -11.97 -11.78 11.49
CA ALA A 263 -13.14 -11.20 12.15
C ALA A 263 -14.16 -10.72 11.13
N TYR A 264 -15.44 -10.74 11.51
CA TYR A 264 -16.53 -10.15 10.75
C TYR A 264 -17.68 -9.73 11.68
N PHE A 265 -18.26 -8.56 11.42
CA PHE A 265 -19.37 -8.03 12.22
C PHE A 265 -20.21 -7.04 11.42
N GLN A 266 -21.47 -6.85 11.85
CA GLN A 266 -22.39 -5.94 11.17
C GLN A 266 -22.18 -4.49 11.61
N LEU A 267 -22.34 -3.56 10.67
CA LEU A 267 -22.30 -2.11 10.92
C LEU A 267 -23.43 -1.65 11.85
N ASN A 268 -24.58 -2.33 11.81
CA ASN A 268 -25.77 -2.02 12.60
C ASN A 268 -25.92 -2.91 13.85
N SER A 269 -24.88 -3.67 14.21
CA SER A 269 -24.89 -4.52 15.40
C SER A 269 -25.02 -3.70 16.67
N LEU A 270 -25.75 -4.23 17.66
CA LEU A 270 -25.79 -3.67 19.02
C LEU A 270 -24.40 -3.64 19.68
N ASN A 271 -23.47 -4.48 19.22
CA ASN A 271 -22.10 -4.55 19.72
C ASN A 271 -21.10 -3.69 18.91
N ILE A 272 -21.56 -2.83 17.99
CA ILE A 272 -20.68 -2.12 17.07
C ILE A 272 -19.57 -1.32 17.76
N GLU A 273 -19.87 -0.65 18.88
CA GLU A 273 -18.86 0.11 19.63
C GLU A 273 -17.81 -0.82 20.26
N LYS A 274 -18.24 -1.97 20.80
CA LYS A 274 -17.32 -2.99 21.33
C LYS A 274 -16.44 -3.56 20.22
N ASN A 275 -17.00 -3.81 19.04
CA ASN A 275 -16.27 -4.35 17.89
C ASN A 275 -15.26 -3.32 17.33
N LYS A 276 -15.61 -2.02 17.32
CA LYS A 276 -14.67 -0.95 16.99
C LYS A 276 -13.50 -0.90 17.97
N GLU A 277 -13.76 -0.94 19.28
CA GLU A 277 -12.69 -0.95 20.29
C GLU A 277 -11.79 -2.17 20.17
N TRP A 278 -12.37 -3.35 19.93
CA TRP A 278 -11.61 -4.55 19.64
C TRP A 278 -10.71 -4.37 18.41
N LEU A 279 -11.25 -3.82 17.32
CA LEU A 279 -10.50 -3.63 16.08
C LEU A 279 -9.36 -2.63 16.22
N LYS A 280 -9.56 -1.53 16.96
CA LYS A 280 -8.51 -0.54 17.29
C LYS A 280 -7.36 -1.21 18.02
N LYS A 281 -7.67 -1.94 19.09
CA LYS A 281 -6.68 -2.68 19.88
C LYS A 281 -5.95 -3.73 19.04
N TYR A 282 -6.70 -4.50 18.24
CA TYR A 282 -6.12 -5.52 17.37
C TYR A 282 -5.12 -4.93 16.38
N ILE A 283 -5.47 -3.83 15.69
CA ILE A 283 -4.60 -3.15 14.71
C ILE A 283 -3.35 -2.59 15.38
N ARG A 284 -3.52 -1.94 16.54
CA ARG A 284 -2.40 -1.41 17.32
C ARG A 284 -1.44 -2.52 17.72
N ASP A 285 -1.94 -3.57 18.35
CA ASP A 285 -1.12 -4.67 18.86
C ASP A 285 -0.42 -5.39 17.69
N ALA A 286 -1.10 -5.58 16.55
CA ALA A 286 -0.51 -6.14 15.34
C ALA A 286 0.62 -5.29 14.75
N THR A 287 0.53 -3.96 14.91
CA THR A 287 1.55 -3.01 14.43
C THR A 287 2.76 -3.00 15.36
N ILE A 288 2.54 -3.09 16.68
CA ILE A 288 3.62 -3.14 17.68
C ILE A 288 4.40 -4.46 17.56
N LEU A 289 3.69 -5.56 17.32
CA LEU A 289 4.28 -6.90 17.20
C LEU A 289 4.95 -7.16 15.84
N GLU A 290 4.92 -6.20 14.90
CA GLU A 290 5.53 -6.36 13.57
C GLU A 290 7.04 -6.67 13.64
N ASP A 291 7.73 -6.15 14.65
CA ASP A 291 9.16 -6.36 14.86
C ASP A 291 9.45 -7.41 15.95
N SER A 292 8.43 -8.13 16.42
CA SER A 292 8.59 -9.16 17.46
C SER A 292 8.93 -10.53 16.89
N ASN A 293 9.13 -11.51 17.78
CA ASN A 293 9.33 -12.89 17.36
C ASN A 293 8.11 -13.40 16.56
N GLY A 294 8.36 -14.26 15.57
CA GLY A 294 7.31 -14.75 14.69
C GLY A 294 6.16 -15.45 15.43
N ASN A 295 6.42 -16.13 16.55
CA ASN A 295 5.38 -16.85 17.26
C ASN A 295 4.35 -15.91 17.92
N GLU A 296 4.80 -14.84 18.56
CA GLU A 296 3.95 -13.88 19.26
C GLU A 296 3.07 -13.11 18.27
N SER A 297 3.69 -12.56 17.21
CA SER A 297 2.96 -11.85 16.17
C SER A 297 1.94 -12.75 15.47
N MET A 298 2.34 -13.95 15.04
CA MET A 298 1.43 -14.87 14.35
C MET A 298 0.30 -15.38 15.25
N THR A 299 0.57 -15.57 16.55
CA THR A 299 -0.48 -15.90 17.53
C THR A 299 -1.51 -14.77 17.64
N HIS A 300 -1.06 -13.52 17.69
CA HIS A 300 -1.96 -12.35 17.70
C HIS A 300 -2.77 -12.24 16.41
N LEU A 301 -2.09 -12.30 15.25
CA LEU A 301 -2.72 -12.17 13.94
C LEU A 301 -3.81 -13.23 13.71
N TYR A 302 -3.54 -14.48 14.08
CA TYR A 302 -4.52 -15.56 13.92
C TYR A 302 -5.54 -15.66 15.07
N CYS A 303 -5.43 -14.79 16.08
CA CYS A 303 -6.23 -14.84 17.31
C CYS A 303 -6.16 -16.22 17.99
N ASN A 304 -4.99 -16.88 17.96
CA ASN A 304 -4.79 -18.22 18.52
C ASN A 304 -4.56 -18.20 20.05
N GLY A 305 -5.14 -17.22 20.75
CA GLY A 305 -5.06 -17.06 22.20
C GLY A 305 -6.42 -16.73 22.79
N ASN A 306 -6.47 -16.19 24.02
CA ASN A 306 -7.74 -15.88 24.72
C ASN A 306 -8.54 -14.71 24.14
N ASN A 307 -8.14 -14.15 23.00
CA ASN A 307 -8.81 -13.04 22.34
C ASN A 307 -9.72 -13.55 21.24
N ASN A 308 -10.99 -13.79 21.57
CA ASN A 308 -11.99 -14.17 20.57
C ASN A 308 -12.27 -12.99 19.62
N PRO A 309 -12.02 -13.13 18.32
CA PRO A 309 -12.37 -12.09 17.35
C PRO A 309 -13.90 -11.99 17.21
N PRO A 310 -14.45 -10.79 16.95
CA PRO A 310 -15.85 -10.64 16.59
C PRO A 310 -16.18 -11.47 15.34
N ARG A 311 -17.14 -12.39 15.49
CA ARG A 311 -17.70 -13.22 14.41
C ARG A 311 -19.20 -13.25 14.61
N GLU A 312 -19.88 -12.23 14.11
CA GLU A 312 -21.33 -12.06 14.31
C GLU A 312 -22.12 -12.70 13.18
N GLU A 313 -23.14 -13.48 13.54
CA GLU A 313 -23.99 -14.22 12.59
C GLU A 313 -23.21 -15.25 11.74
N ASN A 314 -23.79 -15.62 10.61
CA ASN A 314 -23.20 -16.54 9.65
C ASN A 314 -22.10 -15.86 8.85
N GLU A 315 -21.11 -16.65 8.44
CA GLU A 315 -20.02 -16.20 7.58
C GLU A 315 -20.57 -15.53 6.30
N PRO A 316 -20.16 -14.28 5.99
CA PRO A 316 -20.64 -13.58 4.81
C PRO A 316 -20.29 -14.33 3.51
N SER A 317 -21.24 -14.42 2.58
CA SER A 317 -21.08 -15.18 1.33
C SER A 317 -19.87 -14.74 0.49
N ILE A 318 -19.50 -13.45 0.54
CA ILE A 318 -18.34 -12.87 -0.15
C ILE A 318 -17.02 -13.57 0.21
N VAL A 319 -16.93 -14.22 1.36
CA VAL A 319 -15.73 -14.97 1.79
C VAL A 319 -15.52 -16.19 0.89
N LYS A 320 -16.60 -16.84 0.45
CA LYS A 320 -16.54 -18.02 -0.43
C LYS A 320 -15.98 -17.68 -1.81
N ASP A 321 -16.16 -16.43 -2.24
CA ASP A 321 -15.71 -15.93 -3.54
C ASP A 321 -14.24 -15.47 -3.53
N TRP A 322 -13.54 -15.54 -2.39
CA TRP A 322 -12.14 -15.15 -2.33
C TRP A 322 -11.25 -16.11 -3.13
N PRO A 323 -10.24 -15.59 -3.85
CA PRO A 323 -9.44 -16.41 -4.73
C PRO A 323 -8.48 -17.30 -3.94
N TYR A 324 -8.46 -18.58 -4.28
CA TYR A 324 -7.39 -19.51 -3.92
C TYR A 324 -6.07 -19.11 -4.61
N ARG A 325 -4.97 -19.14 -3.86
CA ARG A 325 -3.62 -18.77 -4.31
C ARG A 325 -2.60 -19.86 -3.99
N PRO A 326 -1.51 -20.02 -4.75
CA PRO A 326 -0.48 -20.99 -4.41
C PRO A 326 0.10 -20.79 -3.00
N ILE A 327 0.27 -21.90 -2.27
CA ILE A 327 0.96 -21.94 -0.98
C ILE A 327 2.44 -21.63 -1.18
N GLN A 328 3.02 -20.90 -0.23
CA GLN A 328 4.45 -20.58 -0.19
C GLN A 328 5.15 -21.55 0.74
N THR A 329 6.20 -22.19 0.21
CA THR A 329 6.97 -23.24 0.89
C THR A 329 8.19 -22.71 1.64
N ASN A 330 8.49 -21.41 1.54
CA ASN A 330 9.54 -20.74 2.31
C ASN A 330 9.35 -19.20 2.30
N ALA A 331 10.08 -18.51 3.19
CA ALA A 331 10.15 -17.03 3.25
C ALA A 331 10.58 -16.41 1.91
N GLN A 332 11.48 -17.07 1.19
CA GLN A 332 12.04 -16.62 -0.10
C GLN A 332 10.98 -16.55 -1.22
N ASN A 333 9.84 -17.23 -1.03
CA ASN A 333 8.72 -17.24 -1.96
C ASN A 333 7.60 -16.33 -1.48
N CYS A 334 7.78 -15.65 -0.34
CA CYS A 334 6.71 -14.98 0.37
C CYS A 334 6.19 -13.74 -0.37
N CYS A 335 4.87 -13.69 -0.48
CA CYS A 335 3.96 -12.80 -1.21
C CYS A 335 4.32 -12.29 -2.64
N LEU A 336 5.54 -12.40 -3.15
CA LEU A 336 6.02 -11.52 -4.24
C LEU A 336 6.83 -12.17 -5.37
N ARG A 337 6.89 -13.51 -5.47
CA ARG A 337 7.32 -14.19 -6.71
C ARG A 337 6.39 -13.81 -7.86
N SER A 338 6.74 -12.73 -8.57
CA SER A 338 6.48 -12.33 -9.96
C SER A 338 5.08 -12.46 -10.59
N HIS A 339 4.13 -13.17 -9.99
CA HIS A 339 2.76 -13.38 -10.46
C HIS A 339 1.75 -12.42 -9.82
N ASN A 340 2.21 -11.52 -8.93
CA ASN A 340 1.45 -10.38 -8.40
C ASN A 340 1.91 -9.04 -9.00
N VAL A 341 2.90 -9.04 -9.91
CA VAL A 341 3.28 -7.86 -10.68
C VAL A 341 2.32 -7.74 -11.85
N GLY A 342 1.47 -6.72 -11.76
CA GLY A 342 0.19 -6.69 -12.45
C GLY A 342 -0.90 -7.09 -11.46
N TYR A 343 -1.57 -6.08 -10.93
CA TYR A 343 -2.93 -6.25 -10.45
C TYR A 343 -3.67 -7.01 -11.55
N ARG A 344 -3.98 -8.29 -11.28
CA ARG A 344 -5.35 -8.73 -11.46
C ARG A 344 -6.17 -7.65 -10.81
N ILE A 345 -6.54 -6.64 -11.60
CA ILE A 345 -7.73 -5.89 -11.32
C ILE A 345 -8.73 -6.94 -10.91
N ARG A 346 -9.22 -6.86 -9.68
CA ARG A 346 -10.24 -7.76 -9.16
C ARG A 346 -11.50 -7.47 -9.99
N LEU A 347 -11.44 -8.01 -11.19
CA LEU A 347 -12.46 -8.21 -12.16
C LEU A 347 -12.96 -9.58 -11.74
N GLU A 348 -14.24 -9.65 -11.39
CA GLU A 348 -14.81 -10.84 -10.76
C GLU A 348 -14.54 -12.13 -11.54
N TYR A 349 -14.06 -12.12 -12.80
CA TYR A 349 -13.75 -13.36 -13.51
C TYR A 349 -12.51 -13.43 -14.43
N LYS A 350 -11.71 -12.37 -14.69
CA LYS A 350 -10.54 -12.47 -15.64
C LYS A 350 -9.39 -11.50 -15.36
N SER A 351 -8.16 -12.00 -15.45
CA SER A 351 -6.92 -11.22 -15.28
C SER A 351 -6.44 -10.55 -16.57
N VAL A 352 -6.02 -9.28 -16.50
CA VAL A 352 -5.25 -8.61 -17.56
C VAL A 352 -3.77 -8.67 -17.20
N VAL A 353 -2.93 -9.14 -18.11
CA VAL A 353 -1.47 -9.15 -17.95
C VAL A 353 -0.88 -8.12 -18.90
N PHE A 354 -0.26 -7.07 -18.36
CA PHE A 354 0.50 -6.11 -19.16
C PHE A 354 1.92 -6.65 -19.39
N LYS A 355 2.31 -6.81 -20.66
CA LYS A 355 3.71 -7.15 -20.99
C LYS A 355 4.61 -5.95 -20.66
N LYS A 356 5.60 -6.18 -19.81
CA LYS A 356 6.67 -5.21 -19.44
C LYS A 356 7.61 -5.01 -20.64
N ARG A 357 8.07 -3.78 -20.91
CA ARG A 357 9.22 -3.52 -21.81
C ARG A 357 10.53 -3.66 -21.02
N ASN A 358 11.63 -4.01 -21.68
CA ASN A 358 12.90 -4.29 -21.00
C ASN A 358 13.56 -2.99 -20.49
N PHE A 359 13.47 -2.72 -19.18
CA PHE A 359 14.09 -1.55 -18.50
C PHE A 359 15.63 -1.63 -18.39
N ASN A 360 16.28 -2.68 -18.90
CA ASN A 360 17.73 -2.87 -18.74
C ASN A 360 18.57 -2.15 -19.80
N ALA A 361 17.95 -1.35 -20.66
CA ALA A 361 18.65 -0.58 -21.66
C ALA A 361 18.59 0.90 -21.28
N ILE A 362 19.78 1.47 -21.02
CA ILE A 362 20.15 2.86 -21.27
C ILE A 362 20.11 3.79 -20.03
N LEU A 363 21.27 4.41 -19.75
CA LEU A 363 21.55 5.33 -18.65
C LEU A 363 22.28 6.55 -19.23
N ASN A 364 21.70 7.76 -19.10
CA ASN A 364 22.33 8.96 -18.50
C ASN A 364 21.47 10.25 -18.62
N SER A 365 21.31 10.96 -17.49
CA SER A 365 21.41 12.42 -17.30
C SER A 365 20.29 13.16 -16.51
N ASN A 366 20.79 13.90 -15.50
CA ASN A 366 20.43 15.21 -14.93
C ASN A 366 19.27 15.44 -13.92
N ASN A 367 19.66 16.16 -12.86
CA ASN A 367 18.95 16.45 -11.61
C ASN A 367 18.24 17.81 -11.62
N VAL A 368 17.00 17.86 -11.10
CA VAL A 368 16.33 19.10 -10.66
C VAL A 368 15.98 19.01 -9.16
N PRO A 369 16.28 20.02 -8.34
CA PRO A 369 15.99 20.00 -6.91
C PRO A 369 14.48 19.98 -6.59
N PRO A 370 14.01 19.15 -5.64
CA PRO A 370 12.58 19.03 -5.29
C PRO A 370 11.89 20.33 -4.86
N SER A 371 12.64 21.33 -4.38
CA SER A 371 12.12 22.63 -3.93
C SER A 371 11.70 23.54 -5.07
N GLU A 372 12.34 23.43 -6.23
CA GLU A 372 11.98 24.20 -7.44
C GLU A 372 10.70 23.64 -8.07
N LEU A 373 10.57 22.31 -8.09
CA LEU A 373 9.37 21.63 -8.58
C LEU A 373 8.12 22.07 -7.79
N MET A 374 8.22 22.16 -6.46
CA MET A 374 7.09 22.59 -5.61
C MET A 374 6.66 24.04 -5.85
N LYS A 375 7.59 24.93 -6.19
CA LYS A 375 7.27 26.33 -6.55
C LYS A 375 6.56 26.42 -7.90
N VAL A 376 7.00 25.61 -8.88
CA VAL A 376 6.33 25.50 -10.18
C VAL A 376 4.91 24.95 -10.01
N LEU A 377 4.73 23.94 -9.15
CA LEU A 377 3.45 23.30 -8.86
C LEU A 377 2.43 24.23 -8.20
N SER A 378 2.83 25.02 -7.19
CA SER A 378 1.94 26.01 -6.57
C SER A 378 1.45 27.06 -7.59
N LYS A 379 2.34 27.52 -8.47
CA LYS A 379 2.02 28.50 -9.51
C LYS A 379 1.03 27.95 -10.54
N GLN A 380 1.13 26.66 -10.89
CA GLN A 380 0.23 26.01 -11.85
C GLN A 380 -1.14 25.66 -11.26
N LEU A 381 -1.20 25.27 -9.99
CA LEU A 381 -2.44 24.86 -9.33
C LEU A 381 -3.31 26.04 -8.86
N LYS A 382 -2.81 27.28 -8.93
CA LYS A 382 -3.44 28.47 -8.31
C LYS A 382 -3.82 28.26 -6.84
N ALA A 383 -3.12 27.36 -6.17
CA ALA A 383 -3.26 27.07 -4.76
C ALA A 383 -2.08 27.72 -4.05
N GLU A 384 -2.33 28.27 -2.87
CA GLU A 384 -1.26 28.89 -2.08
C GLU A 384 -0.14 27.87 -1.88
N PHE A 385 1.11 28.33 -1.99
CA PHE A 385 2.28 27.49 -1.75
C PHE A 385 2.11 26.76 -0.42
N ASP A 386 1.56 27.44 0.59
CA ASP A 386 1.24 26.86 1.87
C ASP A 386 0.10 25.82 1.82
N GLU A 387 -0.89 25.81 0.93
CA GLU A 387 -1.84 24.68 0.84
C GLU A 387 -1.21 23.43 0.20
N VAL A 388 -0.42 23.63 -0.85
CA VAL A 388 0.37 22.56 -1.50
C VAL A 388 1.42 22.02 -0.51
N ASN A 389 1.99 22.92 0.28
CA ASN A 389 3.01 22.66 1.27
C ASN A 389 2.42 22.28 2.63
N ASN A 390 1.16 22.52 3.00
CA ASN A 390 0.63 22.24 4.36
C ASN A 390 0.33 20.75 4.56
N GLY A 391 0.05 20.01 3.48
CA GLY A 391 0.13 18.54 3.51
C GLY A 391 1.57 18.00 3.68
N ILE A 392 2.59 18.86 3.48
CA ILE A 392 4.03 18.54 3.51
C ILE A 392 4.71 19.13 4.78
N ALA A 393 4.25 20.27 5.27
CA ALA A 393 4.77 21.10 6.35
C ALA A 393 4.46 20.49 7.70
N VAL A 394 3.41 19.68 7.83
CA VAL A 394 3.19 18.85 9.01
C VAL A 394 4.36 17.89 9.24
N LYS A 395 4.95 17.32 8.17
CA LYS A 395 6.08 16.38 8.26
C LYS A 395 7.41 17.11 8.52
N GLN A 396 7.60 18.31 7.96
CA GLN A 396 8.77 19.15 8.28
C GLN A 396 8.65 19.80 9.66
N ALA A 397 7.45 20.15 10.13
CA ALA A 397 7.22 20.63 11.48
C ALA A 397 7.44 19.51 12.51
N LEU A 398 7.02 18.27 12.22
CA LEU A 398 7.32 17.08 13.02
C LEU A 398 8.83 16.80 13.11
N VAL A 399 9.54 16.81 11.98
CA VAL A 399 10.99 16.52 11.92
C VAL A 399 11.83 17.70 12.45
N ALA A 400 11.45 18.95 12.17
CA ALA A 400 12.17 20.14 12.63
C ALA A 400 11.86 20.50 14.10
N LYS A 401 10.65 20.21 14.62
CA LYS A 401 10.37 20.34 16.07
C LYS A 401 10.93 19.17 16.89
N ALA A 402 11.21 18.02 16.26
CA ALA A 402 11.89 16.89 16.90
C ALA A 402 13.42 17.06 16.99
N ASN A 403 13.99 18.20 16.56
CA ASN A 403 15.37 18.59 16.89
C ASN A 403 15.48 19.01 18.37
N ILE A 404 15.21 18.05 19.26
CA ILE A 404 15.72 18.04 20.62
C ILE A 404 17.20 17.66 20.50
N SER A 405 18.04 18.65 20.77
CA SER A 405 19.46 18.47 21.09
C SER A 405 19.61 17.95 22.51
#